data_AF-A0A534NWG0-F1
#
_entry.id   AF-A0A534NWG0-F1
#
_cell.length_a   1.000
_cell.length_b   1.000
_cell.length_c   1.000
_cell.angle_alpha   90.00
_cell.angle_beta   90.00
_cell.angle_gamma   90.00
#
_symmetry.space_group_name_H-M   'P 1'
#
loop_
_entity.id
_entity.type
_entity.pdbx_description
1 polymer ?
#
loop_
_entity_poly.entity_id
_entity_poly.type
_entity_poly.pdbx_seq_one_letter_code
_entity_poly.pdbx_strand_id
1 'polypeptide(L)' 'KFGSFLALGISALFFWHAFINIGMVTGVMPVVGVPLPLFSYGGSSVVADMLGIGILLNVSLRRFMF' A
#
# COMPACT_ATOMS: atom_id res chain seq x y z
N LYS A 1 -14.24 7.13 -13.43
CA LYS A 1 -14.58 5.84 -12.76
C LYS A 1 -13.36 4.94 -12.55
N PHE A 2 -12.59 4.62 -13.60
CA PHE A 2 -11.35 3.82 -13.49
C PHE A 2 -10.37 4.32 -12.41
N GLY A 3 -10.10 5.63 -12.33
CA GLY A 3 -9.23 6.19 -11.29
C GLY A 3 -9.68 5.88 -9.85
N SER A 4 -10.99 5.81 -9.59
CA SER A 4 -11.49 5.46 -8.25
C SER A 4 -11.27 3.99 -7.91
N PHE A 5 -11.37 3.08 -8.90
CA PHE A 5 -11.06 1.66 -8.72
C PHE A 5 -9.56 1.43 -8.55
N LEU A 6 -8.74 2.16 -9.31
CA LEU A 6 -7.28 2.14 -9.15
C LEU A 6 -6.87 2.60 -7.74
N ALA A 7 -7.47 3.69 -7.27
CA ALA A 7 -7.19 4.21 -5.93
C ALA A 7 -7.62 3.22 -4.82
N LEU A 8 -8.79 2.58 -4.99
CA LEU A 8 -9.24 1.50 -4.09
C LEU A 8 -8.31 0.29 -4.10
N GLY A 9 -7.79 -0.12 -5.26
CA GLY A 9 -6.86 -1.23 -5.36
C GLY A 9 -5.53 -0.96 -4.64
N ILE A 10 -4.99 0.25 -4.82
CA ILE A 10 -3.74 0.64 -4.16
C ILE A 10 -3.95 0.77 -2.64
N SER A 11 -5.04 1.39 -2.18
CA SER A 11 -5.33 1.47 -0.74
C SER A 11 -5.60 0.10 -0.11
N ALA A 12 -6.25 -0.81 -0.83
CA ALA A 12 -6.48 -2.18 -0.37
C ALA A 12 -5.16 -2.97 -0.22
N LEU A 13 -4.17 -2.74 -1.09
CA LEU A 13 -2.83 -3.31 -0.94
C LEU A 13 -2.20 -2.83 0.37
N PHE A 14 -2.13 -1.52 0.60
CA PHE A 14 -1.61 -0.96 1.87
C PHE A 14 -2.32 -1.54 3.10
N PHE A 15 -3.65 -1.66 3.03
CA PHE A 15 -4.45 -2.25 4.10
C PHE A 15 -4.10 -3.71 4.36
N TRP A 16 -3.99 -4.53 3.32
CA TRP A 16 -3.69 -5.96 3.46
C TRP A 16 -2.28 -6.20 4.00
N HIS A 17 -1.30 -5.42 3.53
CA HIS A 17 0.06 -5.46 4.06
C HIS A 17 0.09 -5.08 5.55
N ALA A 18 -0.69 -4.10 6.00
CA ALA A 18 -0.82 -3.74 7.41
C ALA A 18 -1.53 -4.84 8.22
N PHE A 19 -2.62 -5.41 7.69
CA PHE A 19 -3.41 -6.46 8.34
C PHE A 19 -2.58 -7.73 8.57
N ILE A 20 -1.82 -8.18 7.56
CA ILE A 20 -0.92 -9.34 7.71
C ILE A 20 0.15 -9.05 8.76
N ASN A 21 0.74 -7.85 8.76
CA ASN A 21 1.73 -7.50 9.77
C ASN A 21 1.18 -7.52 11.19
N ILE A 22 -0.05 -7.04 11.40
CA ILE A 22 -0.73 -7.15 12.70
C ILE A 22 -1.01 -8.62 13.05
N GLY A 23 -1.42 -9.44 12.08
CA GLY A 23 -1.62 -10.88 12.25
C GLY A 23 -0.34 -11.63 12.63
N MET A 24 0.80 -11.21 12.09
CA MET A 24 2.12 -11.75 12.46
C MET A 24 2.52 -11.32 13.87
N VAL A 25 2.31 -10.07 14.26
CA VAL A 25 2.64 -9.55 15.62
C VAL A 25 1.76 -10.17 16.71
N THR A 26 0.50 -10.46 16.39
CA THR A 26 -0.44 -11.12 17.32
C THR A 26 -0.27 -12.65 17.36
N GLY A 27 0.64 -13.22 16.57
CA GLY A 27 0.92 -14.67 16.56
C GLY A 27 -0.16 -15.52 15.90
N VAL A 28 -1.11 -14.90 15.18
CA VAL A 28 -2.22 -15.59 14.50
C VAL A 28 -1.77 -16.17 13.15
N MET A 29 -0.79 -15.53 12.49
CA MET A 29 -0.25 -15.96 11.19
C MET A 29 1.26 -16.22 11.28
N PRO A 30 1.79 -17.17 10.47
CA PRO A 30 3.24 -17.43 10.41
C PRO A 30 3.98 -16.20 9.87
N VAL A 31 5.18 -15.95 10.41
CA VAL A 31 6.00 -14.79 10.03
C VAL A 31 6.57 -15.01 8.62
N VAL A 32 6.00 -14.33 7.62
CA VAL A 32 6.41 -14.44 6.21
C VAL A 32 7.45 -13.37 5.84
N GLY A 33 7.79 -12.46 6.76
CA GLY A 33 8.80 -11.42 6.52
C GLY A 33 8.35 -10.36 5.50
N VAL A 34 7.05 -10.11 5.38
CA VAL A 34 6.53 -9.07 4.48
C VAL A 34 6.83 -7.69 5.08
N PRO A 35 7.58 -6.83 4.37
CA PRO A 35 7.92 -5.50 4.87
C PRO A 35 6.66 -4.67 5.09
N LEU A 36 6.59 -4.02 6.26
CA LEU A 36 5.55 -3.07 6.60
C LEU A 36 5.61 -1.89 5.61
N PRO A 37 4.50 -1.53 4.96
CA PRO A 37 4.51 -0.41 4.04
C PRO A 37 4.98 0.85 4.76
N LEU A 38 5.92 1.58 4.14
CA LEU A 38 6.55 2.81 4.65
C LEU A 38 7.42 2.71 5.92
N PHE A 39 7.38 1.61 6.68
CA PHE A 39 8.07 1.50 7.98
C PHE A 39 9.21 0.47 8.01
N SER A 40 9.27 -0.46 7.05
CA SER A 40 10.28 -1.52 7.04
C SER A 40 11.52 -1.16 6.21
N TYR A 41 12.70 -1.59 6.68
CA TYR A 41 14.01 -1.40 6.04
C TYR A 41 14.23 -2.28 4.79
N GLY A 42 13.21 -2.43 3.95
CA GLY A 42 13.30 -3.09 2.65
C GLY A 42 13.41 -2.05 1.54
N GLY A 43 14.62 -1.76 1.05
CA GLY A 43 14.84 -0.72 0.03
C GLY A 43 13.94 -0.84 -1.21
N SER A 44 13.71 -2.06 -1.70
CA SER A 44 12.81 -2.32 -2.84
C SER A 44 11.33 -2.09 -2.50
N SER A 45 10.93 -2.33 -1.26
CA SER A 45 9.54 -2.20 -0.79
C SER A 45 9.17 -0.73 -0.59
N VAL A 46 10.10 0.07 -0.05
CA VAL A 46 9.92 1.53 0.05
C VAL A 46 9.73 2.17 -1.33
N VAL A 47 10.51 1.73 -2.34
CA VAL A 47 10.36 2.22 -3.71
C VAL A 47 8.99 1.84 -4.29
N ALA A 48 8.52 0.61 -4.06
CA ALA A 48 7.19 0.16 -4.49
C ALA A 48 6.06 0.98 -3.84
N ASP A 49 6.15 1.24 -2.54
CA ASP A 49 5.17 2.06 -1.81
C ASP A 49 5.15 3.51 -2.31
N MET A 50 6.33 4.11 -2.54
CA MET A 50 6.46 5.46 -3.10
C MET A 50 5.85 5.57 -4.50
N LEU A 51 6.04 4.56 -5.35
CA LEU A 51 5.40 4.50 -6.67
C LEU A 51 3.87 4.40 -6.55
N GLY A 52 3.36 3.56 -5.63
CA GLY A 52 1.92 3.45 -5.36
C GLY A 52 1.30 4.79 -4.91
N ILE A 53 1.98 5.51 -4.02
CA ILE A 53 1.57 6.85 -3.56
C ILE A 53 1.63 7.87 -4.71
N GLY A 54 2.67 7.83 -5.55
CA GLY A 54 2.79 8.70 -6.72
C GLY A 54 1.64 8.52 -7.71
N ILE A 55 1.19 7.28 -7.92
CA ILE A 55 0.04 6.97 -8.77
C ILE A 55 -1.25 7.49 -8.14
N LEU A 56 -1.44 7.29 -6.83
CA LEU A 56 -2.60 7.82 -6.09
C LEU A 56 -2.69 9.36 -6.17
N LEU A 57 -1.56 10.05 -6.01
CA LEU A 57 -1.48 11.50 -6.14
C LEU A 57 -1.84 11.95 -7.57
N ASN A 58 -1.36 11.25 -8.60
CA ASN A 58 -1.71 11.57 -9.99
C ASN A 58 -3.20 11.41 -10.26
N VAL A 59 -3.82 10.36 -9.72
CA VAL A 59 -5.27 10.14 -9.81
C VAL A 59 -6.05 11.24 -9.08
N SER A 60 -5.59 11.65 -7.90
CA SER A 60 -6.21 12.74 -7.13
C SER A 60 -6.12 14.09 -7.85
N LEU A 61 -4.97 14.40 -8.44
CA LEU A 61 -4.76 15.62 -9.24
C LEU A 61 -5.67 15.63 -10.48
N ARG A 62 -5.75 14.51 -11.22
CA ARG A 62 -6.63 14.39 -12.39
C ARG A 62 -8.12 14.39 -12.04
N ARG A 63 -8.49 14.09 -10.80
CA ARG A 63 -9.87 14.19 -10.30
C ARG A 63 -10.32 15.64 -10.08
N PHE A 64 -9.42 16.53 -9.69
CA PHE A 64 -9.73 17.94 -9.43
C PHE A 64 -9.69 18.84 -10.68
N MET A 65 -9.16 18.34 -11.79
CA MET A 65 -9.00 19.11 -13.04
C MET A 65 -10.20 18.97 -14.00
N PHE A 66 -11.30 18.35 -13.56
CA PHE A 66 -12.58 18.26 -14.28
C PHE A 66 -13.74 18.61 -13.36
#